data_AF-A0A951WC20-F1
#
_entry.id   AF-A0A951WC20-F1
#
_cell.length_a   1.000
_cell.length_b   1.000
_cell.length_c   1.000
_cell.angle_alpha   90.00
_cell.angle_beta   90.00
_cell.angle_gamma   90.00
#
_symmetry.space_group_name_H-M   'P 1'
#
loop_
_entity.id
_entity.type
_entity.pdbx_description
1 polymer ?
#
loop_
_entity_poly.entity_id
_entity_poly.type
_entity_poly.pdbx_seq_one_letter_code
_entity_poly.pdbx_strand_id
1 'polypeptide(L)'
;MKHFSLFLLFLMMSEPAFSQQQPLYTASEVKEMPVFPGCEHIKPSRKKVMNECMAEKISDLLNEKMEGMHDVMAQYGISQASAVIMFVITKEGVMLNFSEVKGSNPVLAQYSIDALNRISMEIRPIRPAMIKKDQRVNLLYQMPITYENDEEASEFEDYQFPVDEIVLFTLKDADNDYEVRLFQNKDIRIFEIKDNTPTFLGRFLSIGEVERSEPYKSLIEKERQSDRTLVSGGKLDDGYYEIYIHNLFQKDKKSKPIFVEIEKLEDGKMIPVQTFEKEIEFNQSKYAPLIYRE
;
A
#
# COMPACT_ATOMS: atom_id res chain seq x y z
N MET A 1 -75.73 -15.18 -31.05
CA MET A 1 -75.41 -14.67 -29.71
C MET A 1 -73.91 -14.49 -29.63
N LYS A 2 -73.47 -13.25 -29.39
CA LYS A 2 -72.05 -12.83 -29.38
C LYS A 2 -71.43 -13.19 -28.02
N HIS A 3 -70.34 -13.96 -28.00
CA HIS A 3 -69.48 -14.06 -26.83
C HIS A 3 -68.39 -13.00 -26.93
N PHE A 4 -68.36 -12.13 -25.93
CA PHE A 4 -67.47 -10.99 -25.77
C PHE A 4 -66.22 -11.47 -25.03
N SER A 5 -65.10 -11.67 -25.74
CA SER A 5 -63.80 -11.88 -25.09
C SER A 5 -63.30 -10.54 -24.55
N LEU A 6 -63.36 -10.38 -23.23
CA LEU A 6 -62.74 -9.28 -22.50
C LEU A 6 -61.22 -9.52 -22.45
N PHE A 7 -60.48 -8.90 -23.38
CA PHE A 7 -59.02 -8.88 -23.36
C PHE A 7 -58.58 -7.88 -22.28
N LEU A 8 -58.17 -8.38 -21.11
CA LEU A 8 -57.56 -7.56 -20.06
C LEU A 8 -56.12 -7.25 -20.49
N LEU A 9 -55.91 -6.09 -21.10
CA LEU A 9 -54.58 -5.59 -21.46
C LEU A 9 -53.90 -5.11 -20.17
N PHE A 10 -53.09 -5.97 -19.55
CA PHE A 10 -52.23 -5.59 -18.43
C PHE A 10 -51.08 -4.74 -18.99
N LEU A 11 -51.25 -3.41 -18.95
CA LEU A 11 -50.17 -2.45 -19.21
C LEU A 11 -49.16 -2.58 -18.06
N MET A 12 -48.13 -3.39 -18.26
CA MET A 12 -46.91 -3.36 -17.46
C MET A 12 -46.24 -2.01 -17.72
N MET A 13 -46.59 -0.99 -16.94
CA MET A 13 -45.75 0.19 -16.80
C MET A 13 -44.49 -0.24 -16.07
N SER A 14 -43.48 -0.64 -16.83
CA SER A 14 -42.11 -0.68 -16.36
C SER A 14 -41.70 0.76 -16.11
N GLU A 15 -41.93 1.26 -14.89
CA GLU A 15 -41.25 2.46 -14.44
C GLU A 15 -39.74 2.17 -14.53
N PRO A 16 -38.96 2.96 -15.28
CA PRO A 16 -37.52 2.87 -15.17
C PRO A 16 -37.21 3.24 -13.72
N ALA A 17 -36.69 2.28 -12.96
CA ALA A 17 -36.13 2.51 -11.65
C ALA A 17 -35.01 3.55 -11.80
N PHE A 18 -35.37 4.82 -11.65
CA PHE A 18 -34.46 5.95 -11.65
C PHE A 18 -33.60 5.77 -10.41
N SER A 19 -32.43 5.15 -10.58
CA SER A 19 -31.36 5.18 -9.59
C SER A 19 -30.85 6.62 -9.49
N GLN A 20 -31.62 7.50 -8.84
CA GLN A 20 -31.12 8.80 -8.44
C GLN A 20 -30.02 8.56 -7.41
N GLN A 21 -28.77 8.66 -7.84
CA GLN A 21 -27.64 8.82 -6.93
C GLN A 21 -27.96 10.00 -6.02
N GLN A 22 -28.15 9.73 -4.73
CA GLN A 22 -28.49 10.78 -3.77
C GLN A 22 -27.33 11.77 -3.67
N PRO A 23 -27.61 13.08 -3.56
CA PRO A 23 -26.57 14.10 -3.49
C PRO A 23 -25.65 13.87 -2.29
N LEU A 24 -24.34 14.00 -2.52
CA LEU A 24 -23.31 13.98 -1.50
C LEU A 24 -22.99 15.41 -1.08
N TYR A 25 -22.83 15.62 0.23
CA TYR A 25 -22.52 16.92 0.81
C TYR A 25 -21.16 16.90 1.50
N THR A 26 -20.47 18.03 1.50
CA THR A 26 -19.22 18.24 2.23
C THR A 26 -19.47 18.90 3.60
N ALA A 27 -18.44 18.93 4.46
CA ALA A 27 -18.54 19.55 5.78
C ALA A 27 -18.93 21.04 5.74
N SER A 28 -18.57 21.77 4.68
CA SER A 28 -18.93 23.18 4.52
C SER A 28 -20.42 23.36 4.22
N GLU A 29 -21.05 22.43 3.52
CA GLU A 29 -22.43 22.51 3.01
C GLU A 29 -23.50 22.08 4.01
N VAL A 30 -23.14 21.27 5.02
CA VAL A 30 -24.07 20.84 6.07
C VAL A 30 -24.21 21.87 7.18
N LYS A 31 -25.35 21.95 7.86
CA LYS A 31 -25.54 22.79 9.05
C LYS A 31 -25.03 22.11 10.33
N GLU A 32 -25.25 20.80 10.43
CA GLU A 32 -24.77 19.95 11.51
C GLU A 32 -23.89 18.84 10.95
N MET A 33 -22.73 18.65 11.58
CA MET A 33 -21.86 17.51 11.30
C MET A 33 -22.50 16.20 11.79
N PRO A 34 -22.10 15.06 11.21
CA PRO A 34 -22.43 13.77 11.77
C PRO A 34 -21.82 13.64 13.18
N VAL A 35 -22.47 12.87 14.04
CA VAL A 35 -21.98 12.62 15.41
C VAL A 35 -21.57 11.17 15.50
N PHE A 36 -20.26 10.96 15.48
CA PHE A 36 -19.65 9.67 15.70
C PHE A 36 -19.87 9.20 17.15
N PRO A 37 -20.06 7.90 17.40
CA PRO A 37 -20.16 7.38 18.77
C PRO A 37 -19.03 7.87 19.68
N GLY A 38 -19.37 8.48 20.81
CA GLY A 38 -18.42 9.10 21.75
C GLY A 38 -18.33 10.64 21.65
N CYS A 39 -18.85 11.25 20.59
CA CYS A 39 -18.83 12.70 20.38
C CYS A 39 -20.15 13.42 20.78
N GLU A 40 -21.08 12.73 21.47
CA GLU A 40 -22.45 13.22 21.73
C GLU A 40 -22.50 14.47 22.62
N HIS A 41 -21.46 14.71 23.41
CA HIS A 41 -21.32 15.86 24.30
C HIS A 41 -21.03 17.17 23.54
N ILE A 42 -20.65 17.09 22.25
CA ILE A 42 -20.31 18.24 21.42
C ILE A 42 -21.55 18.68 20.63
N LYS A 43 -21.81 20.00 20.62
CA LYS A 43 -22.87 20.57 19.76
C LYS A 43 -22.53 20.32 18.28
N PRO A 44 -23.37 19.64 17.50
CA PRO A 44 -23.06 19.26 16.11
C PRO A 44 -22.85 20.42 15.13
N SER A 45 -23.33 21.60 15.47
CA SER A 45 -23.07 22.83 14.71
C SER A 45 -21.66 23.39 14.92
N ARG A 46 -20.92 22.94 15.95
CA ARG A 46 -19.51 23.28 16.17
C ARG A 46 -18.63 22.42 15.26
N LYS A 47 -18.71 22.66 13.96
CA LYS A 47 -18.17 21.78 12.91
C LYS A 47 -16.72 21.35 13.13
N LYS A 48 -15.82 22.30 13.42
CA LYS A 48 -14.40 22.03 13.65
C LYS A 48 -14.17 21.04 14.80
N VAL A 49 -14.75 21.34 15.96
CA VAL A 49 -14.59 20.51 17.17
C VAL A 49 -15.24 19.13 17.00
N MET A 50 -16.39 19.07 16.31
CA MET A 50 -17.03 17.80 15.99
C MET A 50 -16.16 16.96 15.02
N ASN A 51 -15.54 17.61 14.03
CA ASN A 51 -14.64 16.95 13.08
C ASN A 51 -13.39 16.40 13.78
N GLU A 52 -12.80 17.18 14.69
CA GLU A 52 -11.64 16.77 15.49
C GLU A 52 -11.98 15.54 16.35
N CYS A 53 -13.10 15.55 17.07
CA CYS A 53 -13.55 14.39 17.85
C CYS A 53 -13.81 13.16 16.98
N MET A 54 -14.46 13.32 15.83
CA MET A 54 -14.72 12.21 14.92
C MET A 54 -13.42 11.63 14.35
N ALA A 55 -12.48 12.48 13.93
CA ALA A 55 -11.18 12.06 13.44
C ALA A 55 -10.40 11.30 14.53
N GLU A 56 -10.36 11.83 15.76
CA GLU A 56 -9.74 11.18 16.91
C GLU A 56 -10.33 9.78 17.15
N LYS A 57 -11.66 9.66 17.24
CA LYS A 57 -12.32 8.37 17.52
C LYS A 57 -12.12 7.34 16.40
N ILE A 58 -12.08 7.77 15.14
CA ILE A 58 -11.77 6.87 14.04
C ILE A 58 -10.29 6.47 14.09
N SER A 59 -9.37 7.40 14.39
CA SER A 59 -7.95 7.10 14.53
C SER A 59 -7.67 6.11 15.66
N ASP A 60 -8.33 6.27 16.82
CA ASP A 60 -8.23 5.32 17.93
C ASP A 60 -8.59 3.90 17.48
N LEU A 61 -9.71 3.76 16.78
CA LEU A 61 -10.18 2.48 16.26
C LEU A 61 -9.29 1.93 15.14
N LEU A 62 -8.73 2.80 14.30
CA LEU A 62 -7.78 2.40 13.27
C LEU A 62 -6.53 1.80 13.92
N ASN A 63 -5.98 2.46 14.93
CA ASN A 63 -4.80 1.96 15.65
C ASN A 63 -5.04 0.56 16.23
N GLU A 64 -6.25 0.28 16.75
CA GLU A 64 -6.61 -1.05 17.23
C GLU A 64 -6.77 -2.09 16.10
N LYS A 65 -7.21 -1.67 14.92
CA LYS A 65 -7.56 -2.56 13.79
C LYS A 65 -6.45 -2.74 12.75
N MET A 66 -5.37 -1.99 12.87
CA MET A 66 -4.21 -2.03 11.99
C MET A 66 -3.07 -2.90 12.54
N GLU A 67 -3.40 -3.95 13.31
CA GLU A 67 -2.44 -4.96 13.75
C GLU A 67 -1.65 -5.54 12.56
N GLY A 68 -0.33 -5.65 12.71
CA GLY A 68 0.58 -6.11 11.67
C GLY A 68 0.85 -5.10 10.55
N MET A 69 0.25 -3.90 10.59
CA MET A 69 0.62 -2.82 9.65
C MET A 69 2.10 -2.47 9.77
N HIS A 70 2.62 -2.37 10.98
CA HIS A 70 4.03 -2.04 11.23
C HIS A 70 4.98 -3.01 10.51
N ASP A 71 4.77 -4.32 10.70
CA ASP A 71 5.57 -5.36 10.04
C ASP A 71 5.53 -5.26 8.51
N VAL A 72 4.36 -4.92 7.97
CA VAL A 72 4.17 -4.77 6.53
C VAL A 72 4.83 -3.50 6.03
N MET A 73 4.68 -2.37 6.73
CA MET A 73 5.37 -1.12 6.40
C MET A 73 6.89 -1.30 6.42
N ALA A 74 7.42 -1.96 7.45
CA ALA A 74 8.82 -2.31 7.56
C ALA A 74 9.28 -3.22 6.41
N GLN A 75 8.50 -4.24 6.05
CA GLN A 75 8.78 -5.09 4.88
C GLN A 75 8.89 -4.29 3.58
N TYR A 76 8.14 -3.19 3.44
CA TYR A 76 8.19 -2.30 2.28
C TYR A 76 9.19 -1.14 2.43
N GLY A 77 9.97 -1.08 3.51
CA GLY A 77 10.91 0.02 3.77
C GLY A 77 10.22 1.37 3.99
N ILE A 78 8.97 1.36 4.46
CA ILE A 78 8.16 2.57 4.67
C ILE A 78 8.28 2.97 6.14
N SER A 79 9.12 3.96 6.44
CA SER A 79 9.25 4.55 7.78
C SER A 79 8.26 5.68 8.04
N GLN A 80 7.85 6.38 6.97
CA GLN A 80 6.83 7.42 6.99
C GLN A 80 5.91 7.29 5.78
N ALA A 81 4.60 7.43 6.02
CA ALA A 81 3.62 7.45 4.94
C ALA A 81 2.43 8.33 5.29
N SER A 82 1.79 8.86 4.24
CA SER A 82 0.50 9.55 4.37
C SER A 82 -0.49 9.02 3.34
N ALA A 83 -1.74 8.91 3.75
CA ALA A 83 -2.86 8.55 2.90
C ALA A 83 -4.05 9.44 3.24
N VAL A 84 -4.89 9.72 2.25
CA VAL A 84 -6.18 10.38 2.49
C VAL A 84 -7.26 9.44 2.02
N ILE A 85 -8.08 8.96 2.96
CA ILE A 85 -9.19 8.07 2.66
C ILE A 85 -10.48 8.88 2.58
N MET A 86 -11.19 8.71 1.48
CA MET A 86 -12.49 9.31 1.21
C MET A 86 -13.57 8.25 1.37
N PHE A 87 -14.65 8.59 2.07
CA PHE A 87 -15.80 7.70 2.27
C PHE A 87 -17.09 8.49 2.51
N VAL A 88 -18.23 7.81 2.44
CA VAL A 88 -19.55 8.39 2.64
C VAL A 88 -20.12 7.97 3.99
N ILE A 89 -20.46 8.94 4.83
CA ILE A 89 -21.33 8.73 5.99
C ILE A 89 -22.77 8.94 5.52
N THR A 90 -23.51 7.85 5.41
CA THR A 90 -24.88 7.85 4.89
C THR A 90 -25.87 8.53 5.85
N LYS A 91 -27.03 8.93 5.32
CA LYS A 91 -28.14 9.48 6.13
C LYS A 91 -28.75 8.43 7.08
N GLU A 92 -28.44 7.16 6.88
CA GLU A 92 -28.74 6.03 7.77
C GLU A 92 -27.70 5.84 8.88
N GLY A 93 -26.55 6.54 8.82
CA GLY A 93 -25.50 6.48 9.84
C GLY A 93 -24.46 5.38 9.62
N VAL A 94 -24.33 4.89 8.40
CA VAL A 94 -23.35 3.86 7.99
C VAL A 94 -22.24 4.48 7.15
N MET A 95 -21.00 4.03 7.33
CA MET A 95 -19.86 4.41 6.49
C MET A 95 -19.73 3.44 5.31
N LEU A 96 -19.63 3.95 4.09
CA LEU A 96 -19.53 3.15 2.85
C LEU A 96 -18.63 3.84 1.82
N ASN A 97 -18.29 3.12 0.74
CA ASN A 97 -17.55 3.64 -0.41
C ASN A 97 -16.17 4.20 -0.04
N PHE A 98 -15.41 3.46 0.76
CA PHE A 98 -14.02 3.78 1.08
C PHE A 98 -13.16 3.73 -0.18
N SER A 99 -12.38 4.79 -0.39
CA SER A 99 -11.46 4.92 -1.52
C SER A 99 -10.31 5.85 -1.16
N GLU A 100 -9.15 5.62 -1.72
CA GLU A 100 -8.01 6.51 -1.59
C GLU A 100 -8.16 7.75 -2.49
N VAL A 101 -7.69 8.90 -1.99
CA VAL A 101 -7.50 10.08 -2.83
C VAL A 101 -6.17 9.94 -3.57
N LYS A 102 -6.14 10.37 -4.83
CA LYS A 102 -4.93 10.39 -5.65
C LYS A 102 -3.76 11.06 -4.91
N GLY A 103 -2.62 10.37 -4.85
CA GLY A 103 -1.42 10.84 -4.13
C GLY A 103 -1.24 10.22 -2.75
N SER A 104 -2.20 9.43 -2.27
CA SER A 104 -2.04 8.61 -1.05
C SER A 104 -1.00 7.51 -1.25
N ASN A 105 -0.25 7.18 -0.20
CA ASN A 105 0.56 5.96 -0.18
C ASN A 105 -0.36 4.74 -0.31
N PRO A 106 -0.17 3.88 -1.32
CA PRO A 106 -1.12 2.81 -1.63
C PRO A 106 -1.15 1.71 -0.57
N VAL A 107 -0.02 1.42 0.09
CA VAL A 107 0.06 0.40 1.15
C VAL A 107 -0.72 0.86 2.38
N LEU A 108 -0.44 2.08 2.85
CA LEU A 108 -1.17 2.69 3.96
C LEU A 108 -2.65 2.82 3.64
N ALA A 109 -2.98 3.21 2.42
CA ALA A 109 -4.35 3.40 2.01
C ALA A 109 -5.15 2.10 2.02
N GLN A 110 -4.60 1.03 1.44
CA GLN A 110 -5.25 -0.28 1.42
C GLN A 110 -5.49 -0.82 2.84
N TYR A 111 -4.47 -0.79 3.71
CA TYR A 111 -4.61 -1.21 5.10
C TYR A 111 -5.66 -0.40 5.85
N SER A 112 -5.68 0.92 5.62
CA SER A 112 -6.65 1.82 6.24
C SER A 112 -8.07 1.52 5.76
N ILE A 113 -8.26 1.27 4.47
CA ILE A 113 -9.56 0.91 3.89
C ILE A 113 -10.06 -0.41 4.49
N ASP A 114 -9.21 -1.42 4.62
CA ASP A 114 -9.58 -2.71 5.20
C ASP A 114 -9.96 -2.57 6.69
N ALA A 115 -9.21 -1.79 7.45
CA ALA A 115 -9.52 -1.48 8.84
C ALA A 115 -10.84 -0.69 8.97
N LEU A 116 -11.03 0.35 8.15
CA LEU A 116 -12.26 1.16 8.12
C LEU A 116 -13.50 0.34 7.75
N ASN A 117 -13.37 -0.64 6.85
CA ASN A 117 -14.45 -1.58 6.55
C ASN A 117 -14.85 -2.38 7.80
N ARG A 118 -13.89 -2.93 8.55
CA ARG A 118 -14.17 -3.65 9.82
C ARG A 118 -14.82 -2.74 10.85
N ILE A 119 -14.28 -1.53 11.03
CA ILE A 119 -14.84 -0.51 11.94
C ILE A 119 -16.30 -0.23 11.56
N SER A 120 -16.60 -0.03 10.27
CA SER A 120 -17.96 0.27 9.81
C SER A 120 -18.99 -0.81 10.15
N MET A 121 -18.56 -2.06 10.27
CA MET A 121 -19.41 -3.20 10.61
C MET A 121 -19.63 -3.35 12.12
N GLU A 122 -18.71 -2.85 12.95
CA GLU A 122 -18.71 -3.05 14.40
C GLU A 122 -19.28 -1.85 15.17
N ILE A 123 -19.10 -0.63 14.65
CA ILE A 123 -19.55 0.57 15.35
C ILE A 123 -21.07 0.68 15.40
N ARG A 124 -21.56 1.36 16.45
CA ARG A 124 -22.95 1.80 16.49
C ARG A 124 -23.21 2.82 15.36
N PRO A 125 -24.46 2.89 14.84
CA PRO A 125 -24.80 3.86 13.81
C PRO A 125 -24.45 5.30 14.19
N ILE A 126 -23.85 6.02 13.24
CA ILE A 126 -23.45 7.42 13.36
C ILE A 126 -24.71 8.30 13.27
N ARG A 127 -24.85 9.32 14.13
CA ARG A 127 -25.94 10.30 13.92
C ARG A 127 -25.64 11.06 12.63
N PRO A 128 -26.53 11.04 11.62
CA PRO A 128 -26.21 11.57 10.29
C PRO A 128 -26.08 13.10 10.29
N ALA A 129 -25.39 13.61 9.27
CA ALA A 129 -25.29 15.04 9.01
C ALA A 129 -26.64 15.64 8.61
N MET A 130 -26.83 16.95 8.86
CA MET A 130 -28.06 17.65 8.50
C MET A 130 -27.79 18.97 7.79
N ILE A 131 -28.50 19.24 6.70
CA ILE A 131 -28.45 20.54 6.00
C ILE A 131 -29.46 21.55 6.57
N LYS A 132 -30.56 21.06 7.15
CA LYS A 132 -31.54 21.84 7.90
C LYS A 132 -32.26 20.93 8.89
N LYS A 133 -33.10 21.51 9.74
CA LYS A 133 -33.86 20.76 10.75
C LYS A 133 -34.60 19.59 10.07
N ASP A 134 -34.40 18.39 10.62
CA ASP A 134 -35.02 17.12 10.18
C ASP A 134 -34.68 16.68 8.75
N GLN A 135 -33.68 17.31 8.08
CA GLN A 135 -33.22 16.89 6.76
C GLN A 135 -31.81 16.26 6.85
N ARG A 136 -31.80 14.94 7.00
CA ARG A 136 -30.59 14.10 7.01
C ARG A 136 -30.02 13.96 5.60
N VAL A 137 -28.70 13.93 5.49
CA VAL A 137 -27.99 13.85 4.20
C VAL A 137 -26.80 12.90 4.25
N ASN A 138 -26.34 12.46 3.08
CA ASN A 138 -25.08 11.75 2.93
C ASN A 138 -23.93 12.75 2.96
N LEU A 139 -22.92 12.51 3.80
CA LEU A 139 -21.72 13.33 3.89
C LEU A 139 -20.55 12.61 3.22
N LEU A 140 -19.87 13.28 2.29
CA LEU A 140 -18.55 12.90 1.81
C LEU A 140 -17.50 13.37 2.83
N TYR A 141 -16.80 12.43 3.42
CA TYR A 141 -15.76 12.66 4.41
C TYR A 141 -14.39 12.30 3.83
N GLN A 142 -13.37 13.07 4.20
CA GLN A 142 -11.98 12.79 3.89
C GLN A 142 -11.17 12.76 5.18
N MET A 143 -10.46 11.67 5.39
CA MET A 143 -9.64 11.44 6.57
C MET A 143 -8.17 11.34 6.15
N PRO A 144 -7.32 12.31 6.54
CA PRO A 144 -5.88 12.11 6.44
C PRO A 144 -5.45 11.09 7.50
N ILE A 145 -4.60 10.16 7.09
CA ILE A 145 -3.99 9.13 7.90
C ILE A 145 -2.49 9.24 7.70
N THR A 146 -1.75 9.27 8.79
CA THR A 146 -0.29 9.32 8.79
C THR A 146 0.24 8.12 9.54
N TYR A 147 1.28 7.51 9.00
CA TYR A 147 2.06 6.49 9.65
C TYR A 147 3.47 7.04 9.87
N GLU A 148 3.95 6.90 11.10
CA GLU A 148 5.30 7.21 11.50
C GLU A 148 5.73 6.15 12.52
N ASN A 149 6.94 5.62 12.36
CA ASN A 149 7.50 4.64 13.28
C ASN A 149 8.24 5.34 14.42
N ASP A 150 7.62 5.45 15.60
CA ASP A 150 8.22 6.10 16.78
C ASP A 150 9.33 5.26 17.45
N GLU A 151 9.47 3.96 17.12
CA GLU A 151 10.54 3.11 17.67
C GLU A 151 11.91 3.32 16.99
N GLU A 152 11.99 4.26 16.04
CA GLU A 152 13.22 4.59 15.29
C GLU A 152 13.62 6.07 15.37
N ALA A 153 13.32 6.73 16.50
CA ALA A 153 13.99 7.98 16.88
C ALA A 153 15.39 7.76 17.52
N SER A 154 15.97 6.56 17.38
CA SER A 154 17.38 6.29 17.68
C SER A 154 18.14 5.93 16.41
N GLU A 155 18.84 6.95 15.87
CA GLU A 155 19.93 6.85 14.90
C GLU A 155 19.64 6.13 13.57
N PHE A 156 18.59 6.57 12.87
CA PHE A 156 18.80 6.79 11.43
C PHE A 156 19.38 8.20 11.30
N GLU A 157 20.71 8.30 11.21
CA GLU A 157 21.29 9.41 10.45
C GLU A 157 20.53 9.47 9.13
N ASP A 158 20.15 10.68 8.72
CA ASP A 158 19.48 11.04 7.49
C ASP A 158 20.25 10.43 6.29
N TYR A 159 20.07 9.13 6.03
CA TYR A 159 20.62 8.43 4.88
C TYR A 159 19.79 8.91 3.70
N GLN A 160 20.15 10.09 3.20
CA GLN A 160 19.90 10.42 1.82
C GLN A 160 20.59 9.33 1.01
N PHE A 161 19.84 8.33 0.56
CA PHE A 161 20.35 7.40 -0.43
C PHE A 161 20.87 8.26 -1.58
N PRO A 162 22.18 8.23 -1.87
CA PRO A 162 22.81 9.19 -2.76
C PRO A 162 22.41 9.01 -4.23
N VAL A 163 21.43 8.14 -4.49
CA VAL A 163 21.12 7.57 -5.78
C VAL A 163 19.62 7.53 -6.03
N ASP A 164 19.27 7.57 -7.31
CA ASP A 164 17.88 7.57 -7.76
C ASP A 164 17.23 6.17 -7.65
N GLU A 165 18.04 5.10 -7.73
CA GLU A 165 17.57 3.72 -7.82
C GLU A 165 18.35 2.75 -6.93
N ILE A 166 17.64 1.79 -6.32
CA ILE A 166 18.19 0.67 -5.55
C ILE A 166 17.77 -0.63 -6.21
N VAL A 167 18.70 -1.53 -6.53
CA VAL A 167 18.42 -2.87 -7.04
C VAL A 167 17.92 -3.75 -5.89
N LEU A 168 16.67 -4.23 -5.98
CA LEU A 168 16.07 -5.12 -4.99
C LEU A 168 16.48 -6.57 -5.22
N PHE A 169 16.41 -7.01 -6.48
CA PHE A 169 16.87 -8.33 -6.91
C PHE A 169 17.01 -8.39 -8.44
N THR A 170 17.72 -9.41 -8.92
CA THR A 170 17.92 -9.72 -10.33
C THR A 170 17.28 -11.07 -10.66
N LEU A 171 16.37 -11.09 -11.63
CA LEU A 171 15.73 -12.30 -12.14
C LEU A 171 16.52 -12.83 -13.34
N LYS A 172 16.83 -14.14 -13.35
CA LYS A 172 17.59 -14.75 -14.44
C LYS A 172 16.72 -15.55 -15.39
N ASP A 173 16.83 -15.23 -16.67
CA ASP A 173 16.36 -16.04 -17.79
C ASP A 173 17.55 -16.59 -18.60
N ALA A 174 17.31 -17.49 -19.56
CA ALA A 174 18.35 -18.21 -20.29
C ALA A 174 19.40 -17.28 -20.94
N ASP A 175 18.96 -16.13 -21.44
CA ASP A 175 19.78 -15.21 -22.23
C ASP A 175 19.92 -13.81 -21.58
N ASN A 176 19.10 -13.49 -20.57
CA ASN A 176 18.95 -12.14 -20.05
C ASN A 176 18.81 -12.11 -18.52
N ASP A 177 19.39 -11.08 -17.91
CA ASP A 177 19.19 -10.73 -16.50
C ASP A 177 18.21 -9.54 -16.41
N TYR A 178 17.24 -9.59 -15.49
CA TYR A 178 16.30 -8.50 -15.28
C TYR A 178 16.47 -7.93 -13.87
N GLU A 179 16.97 -6.69 -13.77
CA GLU A 179 17.05 -5.98 -12.50
C GLU A 179 15.69 -5.37 -12.15
N VAL A 180 15.21 -5.72 -10.95
CA VAL A 180 14.04 -5.10 -10.32
C VAL A 180 14.54 -4.02 -9.38
N ARG A 181 14.27 -2.75 -9.71
CA ARG A 181 14.80 -1.59 -9.00
C ARG A 181 13.71 -0.78 -8.32
N LEU A 182 13.95 -0.30 -7.11
CA LEU A 182 13.14 0.69 -6.40
C LEU A 182 13.67 2.09 -6.75
N PHE A 183 12.84 2.90 -7.40
CA PHE A 183 13.17 4.30 -7.72
C PHE A 183 12.64 5.23 -6.64
N GLN A 184 13.56 5.97 -5.99
CA GLN A 184 13.26 7.00 -4.97
C GLN A 184 12.21 6.57 -3.92
N ASN A 185 12.23 5.29 -3.53
CA ASN A 185 11.27 4.69 -2.58
C ASN A 185 9.79 4.82 -2.99
N LYS A 186 9.49 4.92 -4.30
CA LYS A 186 8.12 5.17 -4.81
C LYS A 186 7.61 4.08 -5.73
N ASP A 187 8.34 3.81 -6.80
CA ASP A 187 7.90 2.90 -7.86
C ASP A 187 8.98 1.90 -8.24
N ILE A 188 8.54 0.78 -8.81
CA ILE A 188 9.41 -0.29 -9.26
C ILE A 188 9.69 -0.11 -10.75
N ARG A 189 10.96 -0.17 -11.14
CA ARG A 189 11.42 -0.13 -12.52
C ARG A 189 12.10 -1.44 -12.86
N ILE A 190 11.84 -1.94 -14.06
CA ILE A 190 12.47 -3.16 -14.56
C ILE A 190 13.43 -2.80 -15.67
N PHE A 191 14.65 -3.34 -15.59
CA PHE A 191 15.68 -3.19 -16.60
C PHE A 191 16.17 -4.56 -17.07
N GLU A 192 16.26 -4.76 -18.37
CA GLU A 192 17.05 -5.86 -18.94
C GLU A 192 18.52 -5.48 -18.94
N ILE A 193 19.38 -6.33 -18.41
CA ILE A 193 20.83 -6.14 -18.37
C ILE A 193 21.46 -7.05 -19.41
N LYS A 194 22.05 -6.43 -20.43
CA LYS A 194 22.78 -7.13 -21.49
C LYS A 194 24.14 -6.50 -21.69
N ASP A 195 25.20 -7.30 -21.59
CA ASP A 195 26.60 -6.82 -21.69
C ASP A 195 26.86 -5.61 -20.76
N ASN A 196 26.34 -5.68 -19.53
CA ASN A 196 26.42 -4.60 -18.52
C ASN A 196 25.73 -3.27 -18.93
N THR A 197 24.83 -3.32 -19.92
CA THR A 197 24.03 -2.17 -20.37
C THR A 197 22.57 -2.36 -19.97
N PRO A 198 21.99 -1.45 -19.17
CA PRO A 198 20.60 -1.53 -18.78
C PRO A 198 19.66 -0.99 -19.86
N THR A 199 18.61 -1.74 -20.19
CA THR A 199 17.51 -1.31 -21.06
C THR A 199 16.23 -1.25 -20.24
N PHE A 200 15.64 -0.07 -20.10
CA PHE A 200 14.39 0.12 -19.36
C PHE A 200 13.22 -0.57 -20.06
N LEU A 201 12.53 -1.46 -19.34
CA LEU A 201 11.41 -2.24 -19.88
C LEU A 201 10.04 -1.78 -19.38
N GLY A 202 9.97 -1.18 -18.20
CA GLY A 202 8.68 -0.76 -17.66
C GLY A 202 8.72 -0.27 -16.22
N ARG A 203 7.62 0.39 -15.85
CA ARG A 203 7.36 0.93 -14.52
C ARG A 203 6.13 0.27 -13.93
N PHE A 204 6.22 -0.06 -12.65
CA PHE A 204 5.19 -0.69 -11.85
C PHE A 204 5.01 0.11 -10.56
N LEU A 205 3.78 0.20 -10.06
CA LEU A 205 3.50 0.92 -8.82
C LEU A 205 3.91 0.13 -7.57
N SER A 206 4.11 -1.18 -7.70
CA SER A 206 4.44 -2.06 -6.57
C SER A 206 5.07 -3.37 -7.04
N ILE A 207 5.74 -4.07 -6.12
CA ILE A 207 6.26 -5.42 -6.38
C ILE A 207 5.15 -6.42 -6.72
N GLY A 208 3.98 -6.29 -6.10
CA GLY A 208 2.84 -7.17 -6.37
C GLY A 208 2.32 -7.04 -7.80
N GLU A 209 2.50 -5.88 -8.43
CA GLU A 209 2.17 -5.69 -9.85
C GLU A 209 3.17 -6.43 -10.76
N VAL A 210 4.47 -6.40 -10.40
CA VAL A 210 5.51 -7.19 -11.07
C VAL A 210 5.21 -8.69 -10.95
N GLU A 211 4.84 -9.17 -9.75
CA GLU A 211 4.49 -10.57 -9.49
C GLU A 211 3.26 -11.08 -10.28
N ARG A 212 2.45 -10.19 -10.85
CA ARG A 212 1.28 -10.55 -11.67
C ARG A 212 1.50 -10.32 -13.16
N SER A 213 2.66 -9.80 -13.55
CA SER A 213 2.96 -9.40 -14.93
C SER A 213 3.96 -10.36 -15.56
N GLU A 214 3.58 -10.98 -16.69
CA GLU A 214 4.53 -11.78 -17.47
C GLU A 214 5.54 -10.89 -18.21
N PRO A 215 6.81 -11.30 -18.36
CA PRO A 215 7.36 -12.61 -17.95
C PRO A 215 7.82 -12.68 -16.47
N TYR A 216 7.79 -11.57 -15.73
CA TYR A 216 8.37 -11.46 -14.39
C TYR A 216 7.70 -12.37 -13.37
N LYS A 217 6.39 -12.56 -13.47
CA LYS A 217 5.64 -13.54 -12.67
C LYS A 217 6.29 -14.92 -12.75
N SER A 218 6.47 -15.46 -13.96
CA SER A 218 7.05 -16.79 -14.16
C SER A 218 8.48 -16.87 -13.61
N LEU A 219 9.27 -15.81 -13.78
CA LEU A 219 10.64 -15.74 -13.25
C LEU A 219 10.68 -15.69 -11.72
N ILE A 220 9.79 -14.94 -11.08
CA ILE A 220 9.67 -14.87 -9.61
C ILE A 220 9.17 -16.22 -9.06
N GLU A 221 8.25 -16.89 -9.74
CA GLU A 221 7.79 -18.24 -9.36
C GLU A 221 8.93 -19.27 -9.38
N LYS A 222 9.87 -19.13 -10.33
CA LYS A 222 11.10 -19.91 -10.37
C LYS A 222 12.06 -19.54 -9.23
N GLU A 223 12.29 -18.25 -8.98
CA GLU A 223 13.13 -17.78 -7.87
C GLU A 223 12.61 -18.21 -6.49
N ARG A 224 11.30 -18.33 -6.30
CA ARG A 224 10.69 -18.86 -5.07
C ARG A 224 11.12 -20.29 -4.72
N GLN A 225 11.61 -21.05 -5.71
CA GLN A 225 12.14 -22.39 -5.52
C GLN A 225 13.64 -22.39 -5.21
N SER A 226 14.32 -21.25 -5.35
CA SER A 226 15.73 -21.08 -5.01
C SER A 226 15.92 -20.80 -3.52
N ASP A 227 17.06 -21.23 -2.98
CA ASP A 227 17.47 -20.92 -1.60
C ASP A 227 18.08 -19.51 -1.49
N ARG A 228 18.53 -18.94 -2.61
CA ARG A 228 19.12 -17.60 -2.69
C ARG A 228 18.76 -16.91 -3.99
N THR A 229 18.62 -15.59 -3.94
CA THR A 229 18.32 -14.74 -5.09
C THR A 229 19.45 -13.73 -5.28
N LEU A 230 19.93 -13.59 -6.50
CA LEU A 230 20.94 -12.58 -6.84
C LEU A 230 20.34 -11.18 -6.69
N VAL A 231 21.07 -10.26 -6.06
CA VAL A 231 20.72 -8.84 -6.01
C VAL A 231 21.39 -8.11 -7.15
N SER A 232 22.72 -8.07 -7.13
CA SER A 232 23.57 -7.32 -8.05
C SER A 232 24.99 -7.87 -7.99
N GLY A 233 25.80 -7.56 -9.00
CA GLY A 233 27.23 -7.81 -9.00
C GLY A 233 28.01 -6.63 -9.54
N GLY A 234 29.25 -6.47 -9.09
CA GLY A 234 30.08 -5.35 -9.53
C GLY A 234 31.50 -5.39 -9.00
N LYS A 235 32.32 -4.46 -9.51
CA LYS A 235 33.72 -4.32 -9.08
C LYS A 235 33.82 -3.35 -7.92
N LEU A 236 34.57 -3.76 -6.90
CA LEU A 236 35.16 -2.89 -5.89
C LEU A 236 36.68 -2.90 -6.04
N ASP A 237 37.38 -2.10 -5.24
CA ASP A 237 38.84 -1.90 -5.34
C ASP A 237 39.66 -3.20 -5.35
N ASP A 238 39.18 -4.24 -4.67
CA ASP A 238 39.91 -5.50 -4.41
C ASP A 238 39.29 -6.73 -5.10
N GLY A 239 38.32 -6.56 -6.01
CA GLY A 239 37.77 -7.67 -6.78
C GLY A 239 36.37 -7.43 -7.34
N TYR A 240 35.85 -8.47 -7.99
CA TYR A 240 34.44 -8.55 -8.39
C TYR A 240 33.64 -9.29 -7.32
N TYR A 241 32.46 -8.79 -7.01
CA TYR A 241 31.59 -9.31 -5.97
C TYR A 241 30.17 -9.50 -6.50
N GLU A 242 29.48 -10.49 -5.96
CA GLU A 242 28.04 -10.66 -6.11
C GLU A 242 27.37 -10.65 -4.74
N ILE A 243 26.15 -10.12 -4.72
CA ILE A 243 25.33 -9.98 -3.51
C ILE A 243 24.13 -10.89 -3.68
N TYR A 244 23.91 -11.77 -2.71
CA TYR A 244 22.78 -12.68 -2.68
C TYR A 244 21.91 -12.41 -1.44
N ILE A 245 20.59 -12.49 -1.59
CA ILE A 245 19.67 -12.54 -0.45
C ILE A 245 19.13 -13.96 -0.34
N HIS A 246 19.30 -14.55 0.84
CA HIS A 246 18.74 -15.86 1.15
C HIS A 246 17.29 -15.74 1.61
N ASN A 247 16.46 -16.70 1.21
CA ASN A 247 15.07 -16.83 1.63
C ASN A 247 14.16 -15.63 1.29
N LEU A 248 14.55 -14.76 0.33
CA LEU A 248 13.85 -13.53 -0.02
C LEU A 248 12.33 -13.73 -0.24
N PHE A 249 11.97 -14.78 -0.98
CA PHE A 249 10.57 -15.08 -1.33
C PHE A 249 9.93 -16.20 -0.50
N GLN A 250 10.58 -16.66 0.58
CA GLN A 250 10.06 -17.72 1.43
C GLN A 250 8.91 -17.19 2.32
N LYS A 251 7.82 -17.98 2.40
CA LYS A 251 6.64 -17.61 3.21
C LYS A 251 6.82 -17.83 4.70
N ASP A 252 7.63 -18.81 5.08
CA ASP A 252 7.93 -19.13 6.48
C ASP A 252 9.25 -18.50 6.93
N LYS A 253 9.20 -17.20 7.23
CA LYS A 253 10.37 -16.45 7.72
C LYS A 253 10.78 -16.82 9.15
N LYS A 254 9.93 -17.52 9.91
CA LYS A 254 10.23 -17.92 11.30
C LYS A 254 11.19 -19.10 11.35
N SER A 255 11.10 -20.04 10.40
CA SER A 255 12.03 -21.16 10.30
C SER A 255 13.25 -20.87 9.42
N LYS A 256 13.16 -19.86 8.53
CA LYS A 256 14.21 -19.47 7.60
C LYS A 256 14.41 -17.94 7.59
N PRO A 257 15.35 -17.39 8.38
CA PRO A 257 15.61 -15.95 8.39
C PRO A 257 16.16 -15.48 7.05
N ILE A 258 15.85 -14.23 6.69
CA ILE A 258 16.43 -13.53 5.55
C ILE A 258 17.79 -12.98 5.96
N PHE A 259 18.80 -13.15 5.13
CA PHE A 259 20.14 -12.58 5.33
C PHE A 259 20.81 -12.35 3.98
N VAL A 260 21.83 -11.48 3.97
CA VAL A 260 22.64 -11.15 2.79
C VAL A 260 23.93 -11.96 2.83
N GLU A 261 24.31 -12.59 1.72
CA GLU A 261 25.60 -13.24 1.50
C GLU A 261 26.36 -12.50 0.40
N ILE A 262 27.65 -12.24 0.64
CA ILE A 262 28.57 -11.66 -0.32
C ILE A 262 29.50 -12.75 -0.81
N GLU A 263 29.57 -12.92 -2.12
CA GLU A 263 30.56 -13.78 -2.76
C GLU A 263 31.57 -12.93 -3.54
N LYS A 264 32.84 -13.33 -3.52
CA LYS A 264 33.94 -12.73 -4.28
C LYS A 264 34.41 -13.66 -5.37
N LEU A 265 34.71 -13.12 -6.55
CA LEU A 265 35.34 -13.87 -7.62
C LEU A 265 36.83 -14.08 -7.33
N GLU A 266 37.23 -15.32 -7.07
CA GLU A 266 38.62 -15.75 -6.89
C GLU A 266 38.91 -16.96 -7.78
N ASP A 267 39.98 -16.91 -8.56
CA ASP A 267 40.40 -17.99 -9.49
C ASP A 267 39.26 -18.52 -10.39
N GLY A 268 38.39 -17.62 -10.84
CA GLY A 268 37.25 -17.93 -11.70
C GLY A 268 36.05 -18.56 -11.00
N LYS A 269 36.01 -18.56 -9.67
CA LYS A 269 34.90 -19.08 -8.86
C LYS A 269 34.42 -18.04 -7.86
N MET A 270 33.10 -18.05 -7.62
CA MET A 270 32.50 -17.24 -6.56
C MET A 270 32.71 -17.96 -5.21
N ILE A 271 33.27 -17.25 -4.23
CA ILE A 271 33.56 -17.76 -2.90
C ILE A 271 32.88 -16.85 -1.87
N PRO A 272 32.09 -17.38 -0.92
CA PRO A 272 31.51 -16.58 0.17
C PRO A 272 32.58 -15.90 1.01
N VAL A 273 32.43 -14.59 1.23
CA VAL A 273 33.39 -13.78 2.00
C VAL A 273 32.77 -13.07 3.19
N GLN A 274 31.46 -12.79 3.16
CA GLN A 274 30.79 -12.11 4.27
C GLN A 274 29.28 -12.37 4.26
N THR A 275 28.68 -12.35 5.45
CA THR A 275 27.23 -12.50 5.65
C THR A 275 26.73 -11.38 6.56
N PHE A 276 25.53 -10.86 6.28
CA PHE A 276 24.86 -9.86 7.09
C PHE A 276 23.46 -10.35 7.46
N GLU A 277 23.21 -10.53 8.75
CA GLU A 277 21.88 -10.91 9.25
C GLU A 277 20.94 -9.70 9.37
N LYS A 278 21.51 -8.49 9.46
CA LYS A 278 20.77 -7.24 9.58
C LYS A 278 21.05 -6.32 8.41
N GLU A 279 19.99 -5.70 7.91
CA GLU A 279 20.05 -4.74 6.79
C GLU A 279 20.98 -3.57 7.10
N ILE A 280 20.93 -3.01 8.32
CA ILE A 280 21.76 -1.86 8.72
C ILE A 280 23.26 -2.16 8.61
N GLU A 281 23.67 -3.39 8.95
CA GLU A 281 25.07 -3.81 8.89
C GLU A 281 25.54 -3.93 7.43
N PHE A 282 24.66 -4.39 6.54
CA PHE A 282 24.92 -4.42 5.10
C PHE A 282 25.00 -3.00 4.51
N ASN A 283 24.06 -2.12 4.86
CA ASN A 283 23.99 -0.75 4.34
C ASN A 283 25.21 0.10 4.74
N GLN A 284 25.82 -0.19 5.89
CA GLN A 284 27.06 0.44 6.35
C GLN A 284 28.34 -0.23 5.79
N SER A 285 28.20 -1.32 5.03
CA SER A 285 29.34 -2.08 4.50
C SER A 285 29.91 -1.47 3.21
N LYS A 286 31.13 -1.90 2.86
CA LYS A 286 31.76 -1.54 1.57
C LYS A 286 31.01 -2.06 0.33
N TYR A 287 30.04 -2.95 0.50
CA TYR A 287 29.30 -3.59 -0.60
C TYR A 287 28.00 -2.87 -0.94
N ALA A 288 27.46 -2.04 -0.04
CA ALA A 288 26.21 -1.31 -0.26
C ALA A 288 26.19 -0.52 -1.59
N PRO A 289 27.28 0.15 -2.03
CA PRO A 289 27.27 0.84 -3.31
C PRO A 289 26.96 -0.04 -4.52
N LEU A 290 27.15 -1.36 -4.45
CA LEU A 290 26.90 -2.27 -5.57
C LEU A 290 25.41 -2.45 -5.90
N ILE A 291 24.51 -2.12 -4.98
CA ILE A 291 23.06 -2.19 -5.21
C ILE A 291 22.47 -0.84 -5.64
N TYR A 292 23.28 0.21 -5.74
CA TYR A 292 22.84 1.55 -6.09
C TYR A 292 23.01 1.82 -7.59
N ARG A 293 22.12 2.64 -8.17
CA ARG A 293 22.16 3.07 -9.58
C ARG A 293 21.79 4.55 -9.67
N GLU A 294 22.56 5.30 -10.44
CA GLU A 294 22.25 6.69 -10.83
C GLU A 294 21.14 6.75 -11.88
#